data_AF-A0A8E0IHQ1-F1
#
_entry.id   AF-A0A8E0IHQ1-F1
#
_cell.length_a   1.000
_cell.length_b   1.000
_cell.length_c   1.000
_cell.angle_alpha   90.00
_cell.angle_beta   90.00
_cell.angle_gamma   90.00
#
_symmetry.space_group_name_H-M   'P 1'
#
loop_
_entity.id
_entity.type
_entity.pdbx_description
1 polymer ?
#
loop_
_entity_poly.entity_id
_entity_poly.type
_entity_poly.pdbx_seq_one_letter_code
_entity_poly.pdbx_strand_id
1 'polypeptide(L)'
;MTQRGKAYNIAIIGILGALIILQAYIPMVGYVQIFPAWPAISTIHLTVIIGGIVLGYGGGASLGLLWGLTSLIRAYTSATDPVTLLLFRNPIIAIVPRVMVGLVAAFIFHQLFKKKQTPLAQTVKMVFAGVVGALTNTLLVIGFTWLMFASKAAQIVPGADATNLGWLLMTALAINAVAEALLGGIVTPILGHALLRFRRK
;
A
#
# COMPACT_ATOMS: atom_id res chain seq x y z
N MET A 1 -27.20 5.36 12.76
CA MET A 1 -25.88 5.99 12.52
C MET A 1 -25.95 7.45 12.98
N THR A 2 -25.44 7.77 14.16
CA THR A 2 -25.49 9.13 14.72
C THR A 2 -24.51 10.05 13.98
N GLN A 3 -24.91 11.30 13.68
CA GLN A 3 -24.11 12.25 12.89
C GLN A 3 -22.68 12.48 13.41
N ARG A 4 -22.45 12.30 14.73
CA ARG A 4 -21.12 12.37 15.37
C ARG A 4 -20.12 11.33 14.82
N GLY A 5 -20.57 10.14 14.44
CA GLY A 5 -19.68 9.10 13.89
C GLY A 5 -19.19 9.42 12.48
N LYS A 6 -20.00 10.13 11.68
CA LYS A 6 -19.62 10.54 10.31
C LYS A 6 -18.56 11.64 10.33
N ALA A 7 -18.75 12.68 11.16
CA ALA A 7 -17.78 13.76 11.30
C ALA A 7 -16.41 13.26 11.79
N TYR A 8 -16.39 12.35 12.78
CA TYR A 8 -15.17 11.71 13.27
C TYR A 8 -14.45 10.90 12.18
N ASN A 9 -15.17 10.08 11.41
CA ASN A 9 -14.57 9.30 10.33
C ASN A 9 -13.99 10.19 9.24
N ILE A 10 -14.68 11.27 8.87
CA ILE A 10 -14.19 12.26 7.89
C ILE A 10 -12.91 12.92 8.42
N ALA A 11 -12.88 13.32 9.70
CA ALA A 11 -11.70 13.91 10.30
C ALA A 11 -10.49 12.96 10.28
N ILE A 12 -10.67 11.68 10.64
CA ILE A 12 -9.57 10.69 10.59
C ILE A 12 -9.12 10.43 9.16
N ILE A 13 -10.03 10.32 8.19
CA ILE A 13 -9.66 10.20 6.77
C ILE A 13 -8.85 11.42 6.33
N GLY A 14 -9.24 12.62 6.76
CA GLY A 14 -8.51 13.86 6.48
C GLY A 14 -7.11 13.86 7.08
N ILE A 15 -6.96 13.47 8.35
CA ILE A 15 -5.66 13.42 9.04
C ILE A 15 -4.76 12.35 8.42
N LEU A 16 -5.26 11.12 8.25
CA LEU A 16 -4.50 10.04 7.61
C LEU A 16 -4.19 10.37 6.15
N GLY A 17 -5.09 11.07 5.46
CA GLY A 17 -4.89 11.51 4.09
C GLY A 17 -3.80 12.58 3.97
N ALA A 18 -3.80 13.57 4.85
CA ALA A 18 -2.72 14.56 4.95
C ALA A 18 -1.38 13.86 5.25
N LEU A 19 -1.40 12.86 6.13
CA LEU A 19 -0.21 12.06 6.44
C LEU A 19 0.28 11.27 5.22
N ILE A 20 -0.61 10.69 4.40
CA ILE A 20 -0.24 10.04 3.13
C ILE A 20 0.43 11.05 2.18
N ILE A 21 -0.08 12.28 2.08
CA ILE A 21 0.52 13.33 1.25
C ILE A 21 1.90 13.72 1.78
N LEU A 22 2.06 13.87 3.10
CA LEU A 22 3.36 14.17 3.70
C LEU A 22 4.37 13.05 3.45
N GLN A 23 3.99 11.79 3.72
CA GLN A 23 4.81 10.63 3.39
C GLN A 23 5.15 10.59 1.89
N ALA A 24 4.20 10.98 1.05
CA ALA A 24 4.36 10.96 -0.39
C ALA A 24 5.44 11.92 -0.89
N TYR A 25 5.59 13.11 -0.31
CA TYR A 25 6.49 14.15 -0.82
C TYR A 25 7.73 14.40 0.04
N ILE A 26 7.77 13.89 1.28
CA ILE A 26 8.96 13.98 2.13
C ILE A 26 9.86 12.75 1.88
N PRO A 27 11.09 12.93 1.36
CA PRO A 27 12.04 11.85 1.14
C PRO A 27 12.36 11.11 2.45
N MET A 28 12.64 9.80 2.39
CA MET A 28 12.94 8.92 3.54
C MET A 28 11.81 8.71 4.56
N VAL A 29 10.67 9.40 4.45
CA VAL A 29 9.51 9.20 5.35
C VAL A 29 8.50 8.24 4.76
N GLY A 30 8.09 8.44 3.51
CA GLY A 30 7.14 7.54 2.81
C GLY A 30 7.75 6.51 1.88
N TYR A 31 8.97 6.78 1.41
CA TYR A 31 9.73 5.96 0.47
C TYR A 31 11.16 5.90 0.94
N VAL A 32 11.54 4.76 1.52
CA VAL A 32 12.90 4.51 2.00
C VAL A 32 13.67 3.82 0.86
N GLN A 33 14.59 4.56 0.24
CA GLN A 33 15.53 4.02 -0.74
C GLN A 33 16.77 3.50 0.00
N ILE A 34 16.87 2.19 0.17
CA ILE A 34 18.03 1.56 0.83
C ILE A 34 19.22 1.51 -0.14
N PHE A 35 18.98 1.31 -1.44
CA PHE A 35 20.01 1.26 -2.47
C PHE A 35 19.69 2.24 -3.61
N PRO A 36 20.66 3.03 -4.11
CA PRO A 36 20.50 3.83 -5.32
C PRO A 36 20.09 2.94 -6.50
N ALA A 37 19.10 3.38 -7.30
CA ALA A 37 18.52 2.66 -8.44
C ALA A 37 17.65 1.42 -8.13
N TRP A 38 17.35 1.12 -6.85
CA TRP A 38 16.35 0.12 -6.47
C TRP A 38 15.01 0.76 -6.12
N PRO A 39 13.87 0.09 -6.37
CA PRO A 39 12.57 0.63 -6.02
C PRO A 39 12.51 0.89 -4.51
N ALA A 40 11.91 2.01 -4.11
CA ALA A 40 11.84 2.41 -2.71
C ALA A 40 10.86 1.53 -1.92
N ILE A 41 11.21 1.17 -0.68
CA ILE A 41 10.29 0.51 0.25
C ILE A 41 9.29 1.55 0.72
N SER A 42 8.01 1.34 0.45
CA SER A 42 6.99 2.31 0.87
C SER A 42 6.62 2.11 2.32
N THR A 43 6.44 3.16 3.11
CA THR A 43 5.80 3.08 4.45
C THR A 43 4.32 3.48 4.40
N ILE A 44 3.83 3.94 3.25
CA ILE A 44 2.46 4.44 3.05
C ILE A 44 1.44 3.30 3.09
N HIS A 45 1.83 2.09 2.72
CA HIS A 45 0.94 0.93 2.83
C HIS A 45 0.49 0.72 4.29
N LEU A 46 1.35 1.01 5.29
CA LEU A 46 1.01 0.90 6.71
C LEU A 46 -0.15 1.82 7.09
N THR A 47 -0.13 3.07 6.60
CA THR A 47 -1.15 4.08 6.95
C THR A 47 -2.49 3.77 6.31
N VAL A 48 -2.48 3.21 5.09
CA VAL A 48 -3.66 2.69 4.41
C VAL A 48 -4.23 1.45 5.12
N ILE A 49 -3.38 0.52 5.55
CA ILE A 49 -3.78 -0.69 6.31
C ILE A 49 -4.44 -0.29 7.64
N ILE A 50 -3.82 0.63 8.37
CA ILE A 50 -4.36 1.19 9.62
C ILE A 50 -5.70 1.90 9.36
N GLY A 51 -5.80 2.67 8.28
CA GLY A 51 -7.05 3.25 7.82
C GLY A 51 -8.15 2.20 7.63
N GLY A 52 -7.83 1.09 6.97
CA GLY A 52 -8.75 -0.05 6.80
C GLY A 52 -9.14 -0.74 8.12
N ILE A 53 -8.21 -0.86 9.07
CA ILE A 53 -8.45 -1.45 10.40
C ILE A 53 -9.35 -0.55 11.25
N VAL A 54 -9.09 0.76 11.26
CA VAL A 54 -9.79 1.72 12.16
C VAL A 54 -11.15 2.13 11.59
N LEU A 55 -11.21 2.45 10.29
CA LEU A 55 -12.39 3.02 9.63
C LEU A 55 -13.20 2.00 8.82
N GLY A 56 -12.67 0.78 8.63
CA GLY A 56 -13.29 -0.26 7.82
C GLY A 56 -13.10 -0.04 6.31
N TYR A 57 -13.92 -0.73 5.51
CA TYR A 57 -13.78 -0.78 4.05
C TYR A 57 -13.77 0.61 3.38
N GLY A 58 -14.66 1.51 3.80
CA GLY A 58 -14.77 2.84 3.20
C GLY A 58 -13.54 3.70 3.43
N GLY A 59 -12.97 3.68 4.64
CA GLY A 59 -11.76 4.44 4.96
C GLY A 59 -10.49 3.84 4.37
N GLY A 60 -10.38 2.50 4.37
CA GLY A 60 -9.28 1.81 3.70
C GLY A 60 -9.25 2.07 2.18
N ALA A 61 -10.42 2.02 1.53
CA ALA A 61 -10.53 2.28 0.10
C ALA A 61 -10.22 3.74 -0.25
N SER A 62 -10.72 4.71 0.52
CA SER A 62 -10.47 6.14 0.25
C SER A 62 -9.01 6.52 0.42
N LEU A 63 -8.36 6.00 1.47
CA LEU A 63 -6.93 6.23 1.72
C LEU A 63 -6.07 5.50 0.67
N GLY A 64 -6.46 4.29 0.26
CA GLY A 64 -5.83 3.58 -0.85
C GLY A 64 -5.96 4.31 -2.19
N LEU A 65 -7.11 4.93 -2.46
CA LEU A 65 -7.30 5.79 -3.63
C LEU A 65 -6.37 7.01 -3.59
N LEU A 66 -6.29 7.69 -2.45
CA LEU A 66 -5.40 8.84 -2.28
C LEU A 66 -3.93 8.45 -2.48
N TRP A 67 -3.53 7.29 -1.94
CA TRP A 67 -2.19 6.75 -2.17
C TRP A 67 -1.94 6.42 -3.65
N GLY A 68 -2.94 5.86 -4.34
CA GLY A 68 -2.86 5.58 -5.78
C GLY A 68 -2.71 6.85 -6.62
N LEU A 69 -3.51 7.88 -6.34
CA LEU A 69 -3.47 9.18 -7.02
C LEU A 69 -2.14 9.90 -6.78
N THR A 70 -1.66 9.93 -5.53
CA THR A 70 -0.35 10.53 -5.23
C THR A 70 0.79 9.76 -5.89
N SER A 71 0.70 8.43 -5.98
CA SER A 71 1.67 7.60 -6.71
C SER A 71 1.67 7.90 -8.21
N LEU A 72 0.49 8.10 -8.81
CA LEU A 72 0.35 8.49 -10.21
C LEU A 72 0.96 9.88 -10.46
N ILE A 73 0.61 10.87 -9.64
CA ILE A 73 1.14 12.25 -9.77
C ILE A 73 2.66 12.24 -9.70
N ARG A 74 3.25 11.56 -8.71
CA ARG A 74 4.71 11.46 -8.60
C ARG A 74 5.36 10.75 -9.77
N ALA A 75 4.69 9.75 -10.37
CA ALA A 75 5.20 9.08 -11.56
C ALA A 75 5.37 10.07 -12.74
N TYR A 76 4.59 11.16 -12.78
CA TYR A 76 4.72 12.23 -13.77
C TYR A 76 5.65 13.37 -13.35
N THR A 77 5.73 13.71 -12.05
CA THR A 77 6.42 14.93 -11.60
C THR A 77 7.82 14.71 -11.04
N SER A 78 8.11 13.52 -10.51
CA SER A 78 9.27 13.31 -9.63
C SER A 78 9.84 11.89 -9.71
N ALA A 79 9.63 11.21 -10.83
CA ALA A 79 10.02 9.82 -10.96
C ALA A 79 11.52 9.70 -11.25
N THR A 80 12.28 9.38 -10.21
CA THR A 80 13.74 9.19 -10.26
C THR A 80 14.13 7.77 -10.69
N ASP A 81 13.22 6.79 -10.50
CA ASP A 81 13.50 5.36 -10.75
C ASP A 81 12.81 4.86 -12.04
N PRO A 82 13.50 4.06 -12.88
CA PRO A 82 12.92 3.47 -14.10
C PRO A 82 11.64 2.66 -13.85
N VAL A 83 11.57 1.96 -12.71
CA VAL A 83 10.39 1.18 -12.27
C VAL A 83 9.17 2.10 -12.12
N THR A 84 9.35 3.24 -11.46
CA THR A 84 8.28 4.19 -11.14
C THR A 84 7.78 4.90 -12.39
N LEU A 85 8.70 5.28 -13.28
CA LEU A 85 8.40 5.89 -14.57
C LEU A 85 7.56 5.00 -15.47
N LEU A 86 7.88 3.70 -15.54
CA LEU A 86 7.25 2.77 -16.47
C LEU A 86 5.94 2.21 -15.93
N LEU A 87 5.92 1.76 -14.67
CA LEU A 87 4.78 1.00 -14.14
C LEU A 87 3.67 1.90 -13.60
N PHE A 88 4.02 2.97 -12.88
CA PHE A 88 3.04 3.79 -12.16
C PHE A 88 2.51 4.97 -12.97
N ARG A 89 2.96 5.15 -14.21
CA ARG A 89 2.30 6.02 -15.19
C ARG A 89 0.96 5.43 -15.66
N ASN A 90 0.80 4.11 -15.61
CA ASN A 90 -0.47 3.47 -15.89
C ASN A 90 -1.41 3.63 -14.67
N PRO A 91 -2.55 4.34 -14.81
CA PRO A 91 -3.45 4.60 -13.68
C PRO A 91 -4.02 3.32 -13.06
N ILE A 92 -4.19 2.25 -13.85
CA ILE A 92 -4.70 0.97 -13.34
C ILE A 92 -3.70 0.37 -12.36
N ILE A 93 -2.42 0.30 -12.76
CA ILE A 93 -1.34 -0.27 -11.94
C ILE A 93 -1.09 0.62 -10.72
N ALA A 94 -1.18 1.94 -10.86
CA ALA A 94 -0.98 2.88 -9.77
C ALA A 94 -2.11 2.87 -8.73
N ILE A 95 -3.38 2.70 -9.15
CA ILE A 95 -4.53 2.89 -8.27
C ILE A 95 -5.07 1.56 -7.75
N VAL A 96 -5.33 0.58 -8.63
CA VAL A 96 -6.06 -0.64 -8.25
C VAL A 96 -5.38 -1.42 -7.12
N PRO A 97 -4.06 -1.72 -7.17
CA PRO A 97 -3.38 -2.41 -6.09
C PRO A 97 -3.50 -1.69 -4.75
N ARG A 98 -3.44 -0.34 -4.76
CA ARG A 98 -3.40 0.50 -3.55
C ARG A 98 -4.75 0.53 -2.84
N VAL A 99 -5.83 0.62 -3.61
CA VAL A 99 -7.20 0.48 -3.09
C VAL A 99 -7.41 -0.91 -2.50
N MET A 100 -6.93 -1.94 -3.20
CA MET A 100 -7.07 -3.33 -2.76
C MET A 100 -6.33 -3.59 -1.44
N VAL A 101 -5.18 -2.97 -1.18
CA VAL A 101 -4.51 -3.05 0.13
C VAL A 101 -5.46 -2.65 1.28
N GLY A 102 -6.09 -1.48 1.15
CA GLY A 102 -6.99 -0.96 2.18
C GLY A 102 -8.25 -1.83 2.37
N LEU A 103 -8.80 -2.35 1.26
CA LEU A 103 -9.94 -3.26 1.30
C LEU A 103 -9.61 -4.62 1.91
N VAL A 104 -8.48 -5.21 1.55
CA VAL A 104 -8.02 -6.51 2.07
C VAL A 104 -7.67 -6.40 3.56
N ALA A 105 -7.00 -5.34 3.98
CA ALA A 105 -6.74 -5.07 5.39
C ALA A 105 -8.05 -4.94 6.20
N ALA A 106 -9.01 -4.17 5.68
CA ALA A 106 -10.33 -4.05 6.30
C ALA A 106 -11.07 -5.40 6.37
N PHE A 107 -11.00 -6.20 5.31
CA PHE A 107 -11.60 -7.53 5.24
C PHE A 107 -11.01 -8.46 6.29
N ILE A 108 -9.69 -8.58 6.33
CA ILE A 108 -9.01 -9.47 7.28
C ILE A 108 -9.32 -9.07 8.72
N PHE A 109 -9.30 -7.77 9.04
CA PHE A 109 -9.56 -7.34 10.40
C PHE A 109 -11.02 -7.52 10.83
N HIS A 110 -11.99 -7.21 9.95
CA HIS A 110 -13.42 -7.19 10.31
C HIS A 110 -14.19 -8.49 10.02
N GLN A 111 -13.78 -9.26 9.01
CA GLN A 111 -14.42 -10.55 8.67
C GLN A 111 -13.69 -11.75 9.25
N LEU A 112 -12.35 -11.72 9.30
CA LEU A 112 -11.60 -12.88 9.78
C LEU A 112 -11.76 -13.04 11.30
N PHE A 113 -12.10 -14.25 11.73
CA PHE A 113 -12.36 -14.62 13.12
C PHE A 113 -13.37 -13.74 13.87
N LYS A 114 -14.51 -13.39 13.25
CA LYS A 114 -15.64 -12.70 13.93
C LYS A 114 -16.03 -13.33 15.29
N LYS A 115 -15.83 -14.63 15.46
CA LYS A 115 -16.19 -15.40 16.68
C LYS A 115 -15.12 -15.44 17.78
N LYS A 116 -13.88 -14.98 17.53
CA LYS A 116 -12.80 -14.97 18.55
C LYS A 116 -12.37 -13.52 18.86
N GLN A 117 -12.71 -13.03 20.05
CA GLN A 117 -12.40 -11.68 20.55
C GLN A 117 -11.29 -11.67 21.61
N THR A 118 -10.41 -12.67 21.63
CA THR A 118 -9.27 -12.64 22.56
C THR A 118 -8.25 -11.58 22.11
N PRO A 119 -7.48 -10.97 23.04
CA PRO A 119 -6.44 -10.01 22.70
C PRO A 119 -5.40 -10.60 21.75
N LEU A 120 -5.06 -11.89 21.93
CA LEU A 120 -4.21 -12.64 20.99
C LEU A 120 -4.82 -12.73 19.59
N ALA A 121 -6.12 -13.02 19.47
CA ALA A 121 -6.79 -13.06 18.16
C ALA A 121 -6.81 -11.69 17.46
N GLN A 122 -6.89 -10.59 18.22
CA GLN A 122 -6.79 -9.25 17.64
C GLN A 122 -5.39 -8.94 17.11
N THR A 123 -4.33 -9.28 17.86
CA THR A 123 -2.94 -9.13 17.38
C THR A 123 -2.71 -9.94 16.12
N VAL A 124 -3.14 -11.21 16.11
CA VAL A 124 -3.00 -12.09 14.93
C VAL A 124 -3.72 -11.50 13.72
N LYS A 125 -4.95 -10.97 13.88
CA LYS A 125 -5.65 -10.28 12.78
C LYS A 125 -4.88 -9.10 12.22
N MET A 126 -4.26 -8.29 13.09
CA MET A 126 -3.49 -7.13 12.66
C MET A 126 -2.21 -7.54 11.92
N VAL A 127 -1.50 -8.56 12.41
CA VAL A 127 -0.33 -9.13 11.73
C VAL A 127 -0.72 -9.64 10.35
N PHE A 128 -1.78 -10.45 10.26
CA PHE A 128 -2.28 -10.96 8.98
C PHE A 128 -2.75 -9.83 8.05
N ALA A 129 -3.44 -8.80 8.57
CA ALA A 129 -3.86 -7.65 7.77
C ALA A 129 -2.65 -6.87 7.22
N GLY A 130 -1.59 -6.73 8.02
CA GLY A 130 -0.32 -6.13 7.63
C GLY A 130 0.37 -6.91 6.51
N VAL A 131 0.63 -8.20 6.74
CA VAL A 131 1.34 -9.07 5.80
C VAL A 131 0.57 -9.25 4.50
N VAL A 132 -0.71 -9.63 4.58
CA VAL A 132 -1.52 -9.90 3.39
C VAL A 132 -1.84 -8.60 2.65
N GLY A 133 -2.01 -7.48 3.37
CA GLY A 133 -2.16 -6.16 2.76
C GLY A 133 -0.94 -5.77 1.91
N ALA A 134 0.27 -5.92 2.45
CA ALA A 134 1.51 -5.68 1.72
C ALA A 134 1.65 -6.62 0.51
N LEU A 135 1.47 -7.93 0.71
CA LEU A 135 1.55 -8.92 -0.37
C LEU A 135 0.53 -8.67 -1.49
N THR A 136 -0.68 -8.22 -1.15
CA THR A 136 -1.73 -7.87 -2.14
C THR A 136 -1.24 -6.77 -3.06
N ASN A 137 -0.53 -5.77 -2.55
CA ASN A 137 0.03 -4.70 -3.37
C ASN A 137 0.99 -5.30 -4.40
N THR A 138 1.99 -6.04 -3.94
CA THR A 138 3.05 -6.55 -4.79
C THR A 138 2.51 -7.54 -5.81
N LEU A 139 1.67 -8.50 -5.40
CA LEU A 139 1.11 -9.50 -6.31
C LEU A 139 0.28 -8.85 -7.41
N LEU A 140 -0.49 -7.81 -7.10
CA LEU A 140 -1.26 -7.09 -8.11
C LEU A 140 -0.37 -6.21 -9.00
N VAL A 141 0.65 -5.54 -8.45
CA VAL A 141 1.60 -4.77 -9.26
C VAL A 141 2.36 -5.68 -10.22
N ILE A 142 2.88 -6.81 -9.73
CA ILE A 142 3.54 -7.85 -10.52
C ILE A 142 2.59 -8.43 -11.57
N GLY A 143 1.38 -8.83 -11.16
CA GLY A 143 0.38 -9.43 -12.04
C GLY A 143 -0.06 -8.48 -13.16
N PHE A 144 -0.36 -7.23 -12.84
CA PHE A 144 -0.71 -6.24 -13.86
C PHE A 144 0.48 -5.85 -14.73
N THR A 145 1.69 -5.82 -14.18
CA THR A 145 2.91 -5.59 -14.97
C THR A 145 3.10 -6.72 -15.98
N TRP A 146 2.97 -7.97 -15.55
CA TRP A 146 3.02 -9.11 -16.44
C TRP A 146 1.94 -9.04 -17.53
N LEU A 147 0.68 -8.82 -17.16
CA LEU A 147 -0.43 -8.78 -18.13
C LEU A 147 -0.33 -7.62 -19.14
N MET A 148 0.10 -6.43 -18.70
CA MET A 148 0.08 -5.22 -19.51
C MET A 148 1.40 -4.93 -20.24
N PHE A 149 2.53 -5.39 -19.70
CA PHE A 149 3.86 -5.13 -20.25
C PHE A 149 4.55 -6.37 -20.85
N ALA A 150 4.05 -7.60 -20.64
CA ALA A 150 4.61 -8.78 -21.31
C ALA A 150 4.57 -8.68 -22.85
N SER A 151 3.63 -7.92 -23.42
CA SER A 151 3.52 -7.70 -24.87
C SER A 151 4.22 -6.43 -25.38
N LYS A 152 4.65 -5.52 -24.50
CA LYS A 152 5.22 -4.20 -24.85
C LYS A 152 6.65 -3.95 -24.38
N ALA A 153 7.24 -4.88 -23.65
CA ALA A 153 8.63 -4.76 -23.17
C ALA A 153 9.64 -4.52 -24.32
N ALA A 154 9.37 -5.05 -25.52
CA ALA A 154 10.23 -4.93 -26.70
C ALA A 154 10.23 -3.57 -27.40
N GLN A 155 9.30 -2.66 -27.10
CA GLN A 155 9.14 -1.41 -27.88
C GLN A 155 9.57 -0.12 -27.16
N ILE A 156 10.03 -0.20 -25.91
CA ILE A 156 10.21 1.00 -25.06
C ILE A 156 11.69 1.33 -24.80
N VAL A 157 12.62 0.40 -25.01
CA VAL A 157 14.06 0.65 -24.82
C VAL A 157 14.85 0.18 -26.06
N PRO A 158 15.36 1.10 -26.90
CA PRO A 158 16.26 0.74 -27.99
C PRO A 158 17.56 0.17 -27.43
N GLY A 159 17.86 -1.11 -27.68
CA GLY A 159 19.15 -1.74 -27.35
C GLY A 159 19.26 -2.47 -26.01
N ALA A 160 18.18 -2.59 -25.24
CA ALA A 160 18.14 -3.49 -24.08
C ALA A 160 17.32 -4.73 -24.44
N ASP A 161 17.85 -5.93 -24.19
CA ASP A 161 17.05 -7.16 -24.23
C ASP A 161 15.86 -7.00 -23.29
N ALA A 162 14.68 -6.82 -23.86
CA ALA A 162 13.41 -6.56 -23.17
C ALA A 162 13.11 -7.58 -22.06
N THR A 163 13.67 -8.77 -22.18
CA THR A 163 13.61 -9.89 -21.24
C THR A 163 14.37 -9.61 -19.94
N ASN A 164 15.53 -8.94 -20.01
CA ASN A 164 16.40 -8.72 -18.84
C ASN A 164 15.89 -7.58 -17.96
N LEU A 165 15.35 -6.51 -18.55
CA LEU A 165 14.81 -5.39 -17.78
C LEU A 165 13.50 -5.79 -17.08
N GLY A 166 12.60 -6.50 -17.77
CA GLY A 166 11.36 -7.00 -17.16
C GLY A 166 11.64 -7.95 -16.00
N TRP A 167 12.59 -8.87 -16.15
CA TRP A 167 13.00 -9.78 -15.09
C TRP A 167 13.65 -9.05 -13.91
N LEU A 168 14.56 -8.11 -14.18
CA LEU A 168 15.21 -7.30 -13.14
C LEU A 168 14.20 -6.49 -12.33
N LEU A 169 13.26 -5.80 -12.99
CA LEU A 169 12.21 -5.01 -12.33
C LEU A 169 11.31 -5.89 -11.45
N MET A 170 10.97 -7.09 -11.92
CA MET A 170 10.16 -8.06 -11.19
C MET A 170 10.88 -8.60 -9.95
N THR A 171 12.17 -8.92 -10.08
CA THR A 171 12.99 -9.36 -8.94
C THR A 171 13.17 -8.25 -7.90
N ALA A 172 13.36 -7.00 -8.33
CA ALA A 172 13.51 -5.86 -7.44
C ALA A 172 12.21 -5.58 -6.66
N LEU A 173 11.05 -5.66 -7.32
CA LEU A 173 9.75 -5.55 -6.67
C LEU A 173 9.48 -6.70 -5.69
N ALA A 174 9.90 -7.92 -6.02
CA ALA A 174 9.74 -9.08 -5.15
C ALA A 174 10.55 -8.95 -3.84
N ILE A 175 11.76 -8.41 -3.91
CA ILE A 175 12.60 -8.17 -2.71
C ILE A 175 11.96 -7.12 -1.80
N ASN A 176 11.41 -6.05 -2.38
CA ASN A 176 10.67 -5.05 -1.61
C ASN A 176 9.42 -5.62 -0.96
N ALA A 177 8.73 -6.57 -1.62
CA ALA A 177 7.56 -7.23 -1.07
C ALA A 177 7.83 -7.90 0.28
N VAL A 178 9.00 -8.55 0.40
CA VAL A 178 9.40 -9.21 1.64
C VAL A 178 9.62 -8.17 2.74
N ALA A 179 10.32 -7.08 2.43
CA ALA A 179 10.55 -6.00 3.39
C ALA A 179 9.23 -5.34 3.84
N GLU A 180 8.33 -5.03 2.90
CA GLU A 180 7.03 -4.44 3.19
C GLU A 180 6.14 -5.40 4.00
N ALA A 181 6.15 -6.70 3.70
CA ALA A 181 5.40 -7.70 4.46
C ALA A 181 5.91 -7.85 5.90
N LEU A 182 7.23 -7.85 6.11
CA LEU A 182 7.83 -7.91 7.44
C LEU A 182 7.52 -6.64 8.25
N LEU A 183 7.70 -5.46 7.66
CA LEU A 183 7.35 -4.18 8.28
C LEU A 183 5.85 -4.13 8.60
N GLY A 184 5.00 -4.54 7.65
CA GLY A 184 3.56 -4.66 7.83
C GLY A 184 3.19 -5.58 8.99
N GLY A 185 3.80 -6.77 9.07
CA GLY A 185 3.53 -7.74 10.12
C GLY A 185 3.91 -7.25 11.53
N ILE A 186 5.00 -6.50 11.66
CA ILE A 186 5.51 -6.01 12.96
C ILE A 186 4.84 -4.70 13.37
N VAL A 187 4.74 -3.73 12.47
CA VAL A 187 4.30 -2.36 12.81
C VAL A 187 2.78 -2.26 12.89
N THR A 188 2.03 -2.98 12.05
CA THR A 188 0.56 -2.95 12.05
C THR A 188 -0.06 -3.31 13.40
N PRO A 189 0.34 -4.39 14.12
CA PRO A 189 -0.22 -4.69 15.43
C PRO A 189 0.12 -3.64 16.49
N ILE A 190 1.32 -3.05 16.45
CA ILE A 190 1.75 -2.02 17.40
C ILE A 190 0.86 -0.76 17.25
N LEU A 191 0.76 -0.26 16.01
CA LEU A 191 -0.06 0.91 15.71
C LEU A 191 -1.55 0.62 15.85
N GLY A 192 -1.99 -0.57 15.45
CA GLY A 192 -3.37 -1.01 15.52
C GLY A 192 -3.88 -1.04 16.97
N HIS A 193 -3.12 -1.60 17.91
CA HIS A 193 -3.49 -1.61 19.32
C HIS A 193 -3.51 -0.20 19.93
N ALA A 194 -2.50 0.62 19.60
CA ALA A 194 -2.45 2.01 20.07
C ALA A 194 -3.68 2.80 19.59
N LEU A 195 -4.04 2.71 18.32
CA LEU A 195 -5.15 3.47 17.73
C LEU A 195 -6.52 2.93 18.12
N LEU A 196 -6.69 1.61 18.23
CA LEU A 196 -7.95 1.03 18.70
C LEU A 196 -8.25 1.37 20.16
N ARG A 197 -7.23 1.63 20.99
CA ARG A 197 -7.42 2.12 22.36
C ARG A 197 -8.08 3.51 22.41
N PHE A 198 -7.78 4.36 21.42
CA PHE A 198 -8.36 5.72 21.32
C PHE A 198 -9.68 5.77 20.56
N ARG A 199 -10.06 4.68 19.88
CA ARG A 199 -11.34 4.59 19.17
C ARG A 199 -12.47 4.50 20.19
N ARG A 200 -13.12 5.64 20.45
CA ARG A 200 -14.39 5.69 21.19
C ARG A 200 -15.46 4.89 20.42
N LYS A 201 -16.10 3.94 21.09
CA LYS A 201 -17.29 3.24 20.59
C LYS A 201 -18.49 4.18 20.51
#